data_AF-A0A2I2AAK8-F1
#
_entry.id   AF-A0A2I2AAK8-F1
#
_cell.length_a   1.000
_cell.length_b   1.000
_cell.length_c   1.000
_cell.angle_alpha   90.00
_cell.angle_beta   90.00
_cell.angle_gamma   90.00
#
_symmetry.space_group_name_H-M   'P 1'
#
loop_
_entity.id
_entity.type
_entity.pdbx_description
1 polymer ?
#
loop_
_entity_poly.entity_id
_entity_poly.type
_entity_poly.pdbx_seq_one_letter_code
_entity_poly.pdbx_strand_id
1 'polypeptide(L)' 'MQKQETEYLSFKKAMEILGLRSYITLQAYIKAGLPVIEVAGSKRIKRTDLDKFMTAHYVKTED' A
#
# COMPACT_ATOMS: atom_id res chain seq x y z
N MET A 1 -7.21 17.69 -15.93
CA MET A 1 -7.64 17.60 -14.52
C MET A 1 -6.48 17.10 -13.69
N GLN A 2 -5.93 17.93 -12.81
CA GLN A 2 -4.92 17.48 -11.84
C GLN A 2 -5.64 16.62 -10.79
N LYS A 3 -5.32 15.33 -10.73
CA LYS A 3 -5.81 14.43 -9.67
C LYS A 3 -5.09 14.83 -8.39
N GLN A 4 -5.80 15.43 -7.43
CA GLN A 4 -5.29 15.54 -6.07
C GLN A 4 -4.97 14.13 -5.57
N GLU A 5 -3.71 13.90 -5.23
CA GLU A 5 -3.28 12.63 -4.66
C GLU A 5 -3.94 12.46 -3.31
N THR A 6 -4.84 11.50 -3.20
CA THR A 6 -5.55 11.22 -1.96
C THR A 6 -4.57 10.60 -0.97
N GLU A 7 -4.38 11.23 0.19
CA GLU A 7 -3.45 10.76 1.24
C GLU A 7 -3.83 9.35 1.74
N TYR A 8 -5.13 9.03 1.72
CA TYR A 8 -5.68 7.74 2.16
C TYR A 8 -6.19 6.94 0.97
N LEU A 9 -5.46 5.88 0.66
CA LEU A 9 -5.70 4.99 -0.46
C LEU A 9 -6.71 3.90 -0.07
N SER A 10 -7.62 3.56 -0.98
CA SER A 10 -8.34 2.29 -0.88
C SER A 10 -7.41 1.14 -1.26
N PHE A 11 -7.79 -0.09 -0.91
CA PHE A 11 -7.02 -1.28 -1.32
C PHE A 11 -6.86 -1.37 -2.83
N LYS A 12 -7.92 -1.06 -3.59
CA LYS A 12 -7.86 -1.01 -5.06
C LYS A 12 -6.83 0.02 -5.55
N LYS A 13 -6.81 1.22 -4.96
CA LYS A 13 -5.87 2.27 -5.36
C LYS A 13 -4.43 1.92 -4.99
N ALA A 14 -4.21 1.34 -3.81
CA ALA A 14 -2.91 0.85 -3.39
C ALA A 14 -2.39 -0.23 -4.35
N MET A 15 -3.25 -1.19 -4.74
CA MET A 15 -2.90 -2.19 -5.74
C MET A 15 -2.54 -1.60 -7.10
N GLU A 16 -3.31 -0.62 -7.59
CA GLU A 16 -3.01 0.07 -8.84
C GLU A 16 -1.63 0.75 -8.78
N ILE A 17 -1.29 1.40 -7.67
CA ILE A 17 0.00 2.07 -7.47
C ILE A 17 1.15 1.06 -7.42
N LEU A 18 0.96 -0.06 -6.73
CA LEU A 18 1.94 -1.12 -6.60
C LEU A 18 2.01 -2.05 -7.83
N GLY A 19 1.15 -1.85 -8.84
CA GLY A 19 1.06 -2.74 -10.00
C GLY A 19 0.52 -4.14 -9.69
N LEU A 20 -0.16 -4.33 -8.55
CA LEU A 20 -0.69 -5.62 -8.11
C LEU A 20 -2.01 -5.95 -8.81
N ARG A 21 -2.15 -7.20 -9.27
CA ARG A 21 -3.37 -7.71 -9.90
C ARG A 21 -4.31 -8.47 -8.96
N SER A 22 -3.83 -8.87 -7.77
CA SER A 22 -4.58 -9.68 -6.83
C SER A 22 -4.63 -9.08 -5.43
N TYR A 23 -5.83 -9.08 -4.83
CA TYR A 23 -6.03 -8.71 -3.43
C TYR A 23 -5.32 -9.66 -2.47
N ILE A 24 -5.07 -10.91 -2.87
CA ILE A 24 -4.31 -11.87 -2.08
C ILE A 24 -2.87 -11.38 -1.90
N THR A 25 -2.27 -10.82 -2.94
CA THR A 25 -0.93 -10.23 -2.85
C THR A 25 -0.90 -9.01 -1.95
N LEU A 26 -1.90 -8.13 -2.02
CA LEU A 26 -2.02 -7.01 -1.08
C LEU A 26 -2.17 -7.52 0.36
N GLN A 27 -2.96 -8.57 0.59
CA GLN A 27 -3.07 -9.18 1.92
C GLN A 27 -1.74 -9.77 2.41
N ALA A 28 -0.92 -10.33 1.53
CA ALA A 28 0.41 -10.79 1.91
C ALA A 28 1.28 -9.62 2.40
N TYR A 29 1.16 -8.44 1.78
CA TYR A 29 1.90 -7.24 2.22
C TYR A 29 1.39 -6.76 3.58
N ILE A 30 0.07 -6.76 3.79
CA ILE A 30 -0.55 -6.45 5.09
C ILE A 30 -0.05 -7.42 6.18
N LYS A 31 0.00 -8.72 5.87
CA LYS A 31 0.57 -9.74 6.77
C LYS A 31 2.06 -9.55 7.02
N ALA A 32 2.80 -9.02 6.05
CA ALA A 32 4.22 -8.69 6.17
C ALA A 32 4.47 -7.38 6.94
N GLY A 33 3.42 -6.65 7.34
CA GLY A 33 3.53 -5.46 8.20
C GLY A 33 3.06 -4.15 7.57
N LEU A 34 2.44 -4.16 6.39
CA LEU A 34 1.86 -2.95 5.80
C LEU A 34 0.69 -2.44 6.67
N PRO A 35 0.78 -1.23 7.26
CA PRO A 35 -0.27 -0.71 8.14
C PRO A 35 -1.56 -0.38 7.39
N VAL A 36 -2.68 -0.71 8.02
CA VAL A 36 -4.03 -0.46 7.52
C VAL A 36 -4.80 0.31 8.57
N ILE A 37 -5.46 1.38 8.13
CA ILE A 37 -6.39 2.17 8.93
C ILE A 37 -7.78 1.60 8.72
N GLU A 38 -8.47 1.25 9.79
CA GLU A 38 -9.86 0.79 9.76
C GLU A 38 -10.76 1.80 10.49
N VAL A 39 -11.78 2.32 9.81
CA VAL A 39 -12.79 3.23 10.37
C VAL A 39 -14.16 2.71 9.99
N ALA A 40 -14.97 2.33 10.99
CA ALA A 40 -16.32 1.79 10.79
C ALA A 40 -16.40 0.70 9.71
N GLY A 41 -15.44 -0.24 9.71
CA GLY A 41 -15.35 -1.33 8.73
C GLY A 41 -14.76 -0.96 7.36
N SER A 42 -14.49 0.33 7.11
CA SER A 42 -13.79 0.78 5.90
C SER A 42 -12.28 0.79 6.10
N LYS A 43 -11.56 0.07 5.23
CA LYS A 43 -10.09 -0.06 5.27
C LYS A 43 -9.41 0.90 4.31
N ARG A 44 -8.37 1.58 4.80
CA ARG A 44 -7.55 2.55 4.06
C ARG A 44 -6.07 2.34 4.34
N ILE A 45 -5.23 2.72 3.41
CA ILE A 45 -3.77 2.69 3.54
C ILE A 45 -3.27 4.11 3.33
N LYS A 46 -2.52 4.65 4.28
CA LYS A 46 -1.91 5.96 4.11
C LYS A 46 -0.78 5.84 3.09
N ARG A 47 -0.71 6.75 2.12
CA ARG A 47 0.30 6.70 1.05
C ARG A 47 1.71 6.70 1.60
N THR A 48 2.00 7.59 2.54
CA THR A 48 3.31 7.70 3.17
C THR A 48 3.73 6.42 3.91
N ASP A 49 2.78 5.66 4.47
CA ASP A 49 3.10 4.39 5.12
C ASP A 49 3.33 3.26 4.11
N LEU A 50 2.63 3.29 2.97
CA LEU A 50 2.90 2.39 1.84
C LEU A 50 4.31 2.59 1.31
N ASP A 51 4.72 3.84 1.07
CA ASP A 51 6.05 4.17 0.55
C ASP A 51 7.16 3.77 1.54
N LYS A 52 6.94 3.99 2.85
CA LYS A 52 7.85 3.54 3.91
C LYS A 52 7.96 2.01 3.94
N PHE A 53 6.85 1.30 3.84
CA PHE A 53 6.84 -0.16 3.81
C PHE A 53 7.66 -0.68 2.62
N MET A 54 7.42 -0.17 1.42
CA MET A 54 8.17 -0.59 0.23
C MET A 54 9.67 -0.29 0.35
N THR A 55 10.02 0.86 0.93
CA THR A 55 11.42 1.26 1.17
C THR A 55 12.09 0.35 2.21
N ALA A 56 11.39 -0.02 3.27
CA ALA A 56 11.90 -0.91 4.31
C ALA A 56 12.14 -2.34 3.79
N HIS A 57 11.39 -2.77 2.78
CA HIS A 57 11.56 -4.07 2.11
C HIS A 57 12.48 -4.01 0.88
N TYR A 58 13.20 -2.91 0.69
CA TYR A 58 14.17 -2.80 -0.39
C TYR A 58 15.36 -3.72 -0.13
N VAL A 59 15.44 -4.82 -0.88
CA VAL A 59 16.61 -5.71 -0.84
C VAL A 59 17.68 -5.08 -1.71
N LYS A 60 18.73 -4.53 -1.07
CA LYS A 60 19.95 -4.17 -1.81
C LYS A 60 20.61 -5.47 -2.25
N THR A 61 20.53 -5.78 -3.53
CA THR A 61 21.47 -6.71 -4.16
C THR A 61 22.80 -5.97 -4.24
N GLU A 62 23.74 -6.31 -3.36
CA GLU A 62 25.15 -5.99 -3.54
C GLU A 62 25.65 -6.83 -4.71
N ASP A 63 26.04 -6.16 -5.79
CA ASP A 63 26.68 -6.73 -6.99
C ASP A 63 28.18 -6.95 -6.74
#